data_AF-A0A2B7WS80-F1
#
_entry.id   AF-A0A2B7WS80-F1
#
_cell.length_a   1.000
_cell.length_b   1.000
_cell.length_c   1.000
_cell.angle_alpha   90.00
_cell.angle_beta   90.00
_cell.angle_gamma   90.00
#
_symmetry.space_group_name_H-M   'P 1'
#
loop_
_entity.id
_entity.type
_entity.pdbx_description
1 polymer ?
#
loop_
_entity_poly.entity_id
_entity_poly.type
_entity_poly.pdbx_seq_one_letter_code
_entity_poly.pdbx_strand_id
1 'polypeptide(L)'
;MKFSSPTLLTLTGLLSSALALPNLHPKSEVSTSHAGIDSDERISTTINTTEHNLSARDWVPELFCFGGSYSTWAVDGNTALAEVGKKQSSIMGKDLYEVVDRFCSENNGKRLEKDDDVTAKKVYWFPNAMENFDSAYVPVTIGVFAYGPAGVVDGKFCHDTMTEIISGCIEQGRSRFDRFGGGGFRTKEGWKYRIYCEEERCHA
;
A
#
# COMPACT_ATOMS: atom_id res chain seq x y z
N MET A 1 -50.63 -41.89 37.66
CA MET A 1 -50.64 -40.86 36.60
C MET A 1 -49.53 -39.87 36.93
N LYS A 2 -48.65 -39.37 36.07
CA LYS A 2 -48.42 -39.39 34.62
C LYS A 2 -46.99 -38.85 34.41
N PHE A 3 -46.34 -39.26 33.32
CA PHE A 3 -45.04 -38.79 32.81
C PHE A 3 -44.99 -37.29 32.50
N SER A 4 -43.78 -36.70 32.45
CA SER A 4 -43.19 -35.88 31.34
C SER A 4 -41.92 -35.15 31.86
N SER A 5 -40.70 -35.56 31.50
CA SER A 5 -39.87 -35.19 30.32
C SER A 5 -39.19 -33.80 30.38
N PRO A 6 -37.90 -33.66 30.00
CA PRO A 6 -37.08 -32.45 30.18
C PRO A 6 -37.19 -31.49 28.98
N THR A 7 -36.91 -30.20 29.19
CA THR A 7 -36.78 -29.24 28.06
C THR A 7 -35.37 -28.67 27.98
N LEU A 8 -34.73 -29.02 26.87
CA LEU A 8 -33.51 -28.49 26.29
C LEU A 8 -33.80 -27.07 25.76
N LEU A 9 -32.94 -26.09 26.04
CA LEU A 9 -32.91 -24.82 25.30
C LEU A 9 -31.53 -24.66 24.66
N THR A 10 -31.50 -24.91 23.36
CA THR A 10 -30.42 -24.57 22.43
C THR A 10 -30.34 -23.06 22.27
N LEU A 11 -29.16 -22.46 22.47
CA LEU A 11 -28.89 -21.08 22.06
C LEU A 11 -28.11 -21.10 20.75
N THR A 12 -28.83 -21.13 19.63
CA THR A 12 -28.32 -20.80 18.31
C THR A 12 -28.57 -19.32 18.06
N GLY A 13 -27.54 -18.60 17.60
CA GLY A 13 -27.64 -17.17 17.30
C GLY A 13 -26.42 -16.66 16.55
N LEU A 14 -26.17 -17.22 15.37
CA LEU A 14 -25.25 -16.67 14.37
C LEU A 14 -25.76 -15.29 13.93
N LEU A 15 -25.06 -14.22 14.33
CA LEU A 15 -25.25 -12.89 13.76
C LEU A 15 -24.36 -12.74 12.53
N SER A 16 -24.82 -13.28 11.41
CA SER A 16 -24.30 -12.92 10.08
C SER A 16 -24.74 -11.49 9.78
N SER A 17 -23.88 -10.52 10.07
CA SER A 17 -24.10 -9.13 9.66
C SER A 17 -23.72 -8.98 8.20
N ALA A 18 -24.70 -9.14 7.31
CA ALA A 18 -24.60 -8.74 5.92
C ALA A 18 -24.53 -7.20 5.86
N LEU A 19 -23.36 -6.65 5.56
CA LEU A 19 -23.22 -5.24 5.19
C LEU A 19 -23.81 -5.07 3.78
N ALA A 20 -25.01 -4.49 3.74
CA ALA A 20 -25.70 -4.16 2.50
C ALA A 20 -24.91 -3.07 1.72
N LEU A 21 -24.47 -3.42 0.51
CA LEU A 21 -24.01 -2.46 -0.50
C LEU A 21 -25.19 -1.68 -1.12
N PRO A 22 -25.01 -0.42 -1.53
CA PRO A 22 -25.96 0.26 -2.39
C PRO A 22 -25.86 -0.27 -3.84
N ASN A 23 -27.02 -0.61 -4.41
CA ASN A 23 -27.21 -0.93 -5.83
C ASN A 23 -26.81 0.26 -6.71
N LEU A 24 -25.92 0.04 -7.68
CA LEU A 24 -25.65 0.98 -8.78
C LEU A 24 -25.64 0.23 -10.11
N HIS A 25 -26.63 0.53 -10.94
CA HIS A 25 -26.73 0.14 -12.34
C HIS A 25 -25.66 0.84 -13.20
N PRO A 26 -25.10 0.19 -14.23
CA PRO A 26 -24.12 0.81 -15.11
C PRO A 26 -24.79 1.61 -16.23
N LYS A 27 -24.29 2.82 -16.49
CA LYS A 27 -24.56 3.54 -17.74
C LYS A 27 -23.23 3.80 -18.46
N SER A 28 -23.08 3.11 -19.58
CA SER A 28 -22.05 3.30 -20.60
C SER A 28 -22.18 4.67 -21.25
N GLU A 29 -21.06 5.33 -21.57
CA GLU A 29 -20.68 5.67 -22.95
C GLU A 29 -19.28 6.31 -23.07
N VAL A 30 -18.76 6.21 -24.29
CA VAL A 30 -17.37 6.27 -24.77
C VAL A 30 -17.01 7.68 -25.29
N SER A 31 -15.73 8.07 -25.27
CA SER A 31 -14.91 8.41 -26.48
C SER A 31 -13.83 9.50 -26.30
N THR A 32 -12.59 9.08 -26.60
CA THR A 32 -11.44 9.72 -27.31
C THR A 32 -10.99 11.18 -27.04
N SER A 33 -9.68 11.37 -26.80
CA SER A 33 -8.72 11.80 -27.84
C SER A 33 -7.27 11.85 -27.33
N HIS A 34 -6.35 11.49 -28.24
CA HIS A 34 -4.89 11.52 -28.14
C HIS A 34 -4.34 12.96 -28.14
N ALA A 35 -3.29 13.19 -27.36
CA ALA A 35 -2.19 14.08 -27.74
C ALA A 35 -0.90 13.55 -27.11
N GLY A 36 0.04 13.12 -27.96
CA GLY A 36 1.36 12.64 -27.55
C GLY A 36 2.25 13.78 -27.12
N ILE A 37 3.03 13.56 -26.06
CA ILE A 37 4.19 14.39 -25.73
C ILE A 37 5.40 13.47 -25.69
N ASP A 38 6.28 13.76 -26.63
CA ASP A 38 7.64 13.27 -26.82
C ASP A 38 8.43 13.34 -25.50
N SER A 39 9.12 12.27 -25.14
CA SER A 39 9.90 12.14 -23.89
C SER A 39 11.23 11.46 -24.18
N ASP A 40 12.05 12.09 -25.01
CA ASP A 40 13.48 11.78 -25.10
C ASP A 40 14.31 12.86 -24.36
N GLU A 41 14.34 12.76 -23.03
CA GLU A 41 15.43 13.34 -22.24
C GLU A 41 15.78 12.40 -21.07
N ARG A 42 16.50 11.31 -21.38
CA ARG A 42 17.22 10.54 -20.37
C ARG A 42 18.53 11.26 -20.05
N ILE A 43 18.56 11.96 -18.92
CA ILE A 43 19.82 12.40 -18.31
C ILE A 43 20.63 11.14 -17.95
N SER A 44 21.60 10.79 -18.78
CA SER A 44 22.59 9.75 -18.49
C SER A 44 23.69 10.33 -17.62
N THR A 45 23.63 10.12 -16.31
CA THR A 45 24.79 10.33 -15.42
C THR A 45 25.65 9.09 -15.41
N THR A 46 26.68 9.09 -16.27
CA THR A 46 27.77 8.10 -16.25
C THR A 46 28.71 8.42 -15.09
N ILE A 47 28.68 7.64 -14.01
CA ILE A 47 29.69 7.71 -12.94
C ILE A 47 30.78 6.67 -13.28
N ASN A 48 31.96 7.20 -13.57
CA ASN A 48 33.16 6.45 -13.95
C ASN A 48 33.66 5.63 -12.75
N THR A 49 33.62 4.30 -12.85
CA THR A 49 34.09 3.38 -11.81
C THR A 49 35.56 3.03 -12.03
N THR A 50 36.46 3.55 -11.20
CA THR A 50 37.72 2.87 -10.89
C THR A 50 38.20 3.29 -9.50
N GLU A 51 37.95 2.46 -8.50
CA GLU A 51 38.90 2.23 -7.41
C GLU A 51 38.52 0.94 -6.67
N HIS A 52 39.41 -0.04 -6.75
CA HIS A 52 39.41 -1.23 -5.92
C HIS A 52 39.85 -0.84 -4.52
N ASN A 53 38.98 -1.00 -3.51
CA ASN A 53 39.40 -1.20 -2.12
C ASN A 53 38.34 -2.01 -1.36
N LEU A 54 38.80 -3.01 -0.62
CA LEU A 54 37.99 -3.93 0.16
C LEU A 54 37.52 -3.29 1.48
N SER A 55 36.26 -3.56 1.81
CA SER A 55 35.63 -3.56 3.15
C SER A 55 35.18 -2.24 3.79
N ALA A 56 33.95 -1.85 3.46
CA ALA A 56 32.86 -1.85 4.45
C ALA A 56 31.68 -2.59 3.79
N ARG A 57 30.84 -3.31 4.55
CA ARG A 57 29.50 -3.66 4.05
C ARG A 57 28.70 -2.35 3.99
N ASP A 58 28.94 -1.57 2.94
CA ASP A 58 28.18 -0.36 2.66
C ASP A 58 26.77 -0.82 2.34
N TRP A 59 25.88 -0.72 3.33
CA TRP A 59 24.46 -0.89 3.11
C TRP A 59 24.02 0.26 2.22
N VAL A 60 23.76 -0.04 0.95
CA VAL A 60 23.28 0.91 -0.04
C VAL A 60 21.77 1.06 0.15
N PRO A 61 21.19 2.28 0.03
CA PRO A 61 19.74 2.43 0.00
C PRO A 61 19.16 1.58 -1.12
N GLU A 62 18.09 0.86 -0.83
CA GLU A 62 17.57 -0.16 -1.74
C GLU A 62 16.06 -0.01 -1.88
N LEU A 63 15.64 0.26 -3.12
CA LEU A 63 14.27 0.11 -3.59
C LEU A 63 14.01 -1.38 -3.92
N PHE A 64 12.91 -1.92 -3.42
CA PHE A 64 12.46 -3.28 -3.72
C PHE A 64 10.96 -3.31 -3.98
N CYS A 65 10.55 -4.05 -5.00
CA CYS A 65 9.15 -4.16 -5.39
C CYS A 65 8.56 -5.48 -4.91
N PHE A 66 7.36 -5.41 -4.34
CA PHE A 66 6.61 -6.60 -3.99
C PHE A 66 5.91 -7.07 -5.27
N GLY A 67 6.56 -7.99 -5.99
CA GLY A 67 6.08 -8.49 -7.27
C GLY A 67 6.69 -9.84 -7.64
N GLY A 68 6.07 -10.53 -8.57
CA GLY A 68 6.46 -11.87 -9.03
C GLY A 68 5.45 -12.96 -8.65
N SER A 69 5.84 -14.23 -8.80
CA SER A 69 5.01 -15.42 -8.54
C SER A 69 4.53 -15.58 -7.09
N TYR A 70 4.95 -14.70 -6.18
CA TYR A 70 4.69 -14.79 -4.75
C TYR A 70 3.78 -13.68 -4.20
N SER A 71 3.44 -12.65 -5.00
CA SER A 71 2.45 -11.66 -4.58
C SER A 71 1.07 -12.11 -5.05
N THR A 72 0.19 -12.43 -4.10
CA THR A 72 -1.20 -12.83 -4.39
C THR A 72 -2.12 -11.63 -4.57
N TRP A 73 -1.61 -10.41 -4.43
CA TRP A 73 -2.40 -9.18 -4.43
C TRP A 73 -1.78 -8.09 -5.32
N ALA A 74 -2.66 -7.22 -5.82
CA ALA A 74 -2.33 -5.94 -6.44
C ALA A 74 -3.57 -5.05 -6.36
N VAL A 75 -3.38 -3.74 -6.44
CA VAL A 75 -4.47 -2.76 -6.38
C VAL A 75 -4.55 -1.90 -7.62
N ASP A 76 -5.77 -1.42 -7.92
CA ASP A 76 -5.96 -0.22 -8.71
C ASP A 76 -5.73 1.01 -7.82
N GLY A 77 -4.53 1.58 -7.91
CA GLY A 77 -4.13 2.76 -7.15
C GLY A 77 -4.72 4.08 -7.65
N ASN A 78 -5.61 4.09 -8.65
CA ASN A 78 -6.22 5.35 -9.14
C ASN A 78 -7.33 5.87 -8.22
N THR A 79 -7.96 5.03 -7.42
CA THR A 79 -9.13 5.42 -6.61
C THR A 79 -9.12 4.73 -5.27
N ALA A 80 -8.57 5.38 -4.25
CA ALA A 80 -8.73 4.97 -2.87
C ALA A 80 -10.20 5.05 -2.45
N LEU A 81 -10.64 4.08 -1.66
CA LEU A 81 -12.02 3.95 -1.21
C LEU A 81 -12.22 4.58 0.17
N ALA A 82 -11.33 4.25 1.11
CA ALA A 82 -11.40 4.75 2.48
C ALA A 82 -10.09 4.54 3.24
N GLU A 83 -9.91 5.28 4.34
CA GLU A 83 -8.93 4.95 5.39
C GLU A 83 -9.61 3.99 6.38
N VAL A 84 -8.95 2.89 6.72
CA VAL A 84 -9.48 1.87 7.64
C VAL A 84 -9.74 2.50 9.01
N GLY A 85 -10.89 2.16 9.61
CA GLY A 85 -11.28 2.67 10.92
C GLY A 85 -11.88 4.07 10.93
N LYS A 86 -12.03 4.74 9.76
CA LYS A 86 -12.71 6.04 9.66
C LYS A 86 -14.12 5.92 9.08
N LYS A 87 -15.08 6.58 9.73
CA LYS A 87 -16.50 6.65 9.30
C LYS A 87 -16.71 7.51 8.05
N GLN A 88 -15.91 8.56 7.88
CA GLN A 88 -15.85 9.40 6.70
C GLN A 88 -14.38 9.53 6.32
N SER A 89 -14.05 9.24 5.06
CA SER A 89 -12.68 9.34 4.57
C SER A 89 -12.59 10.42 3.49
N SER A 90 -11.83 11.48 3.77
CA SER A 90 -11.46 12.46 2.75
C SER A 90 -10.44 11.93 1.74
N ILE A 91 -10.09 10.63 1.81
CA ILE A 91 -9.27 9.95 0.80
C ILE A 91 -10.09 9.32 -0.33
N MET A 92 -11.41 9.28 -0.21
CA MET A 92 -12.26 8.66 -1.24
C MET A 92 -12.08 9.36 -2.58
N GLY A 93 -11.78 8.60 -3.64
CA GLY A 93 -11.53 9.15 -4.97
C GLY A 93 -10.11 9.67 -5.20
N LYS A 94 -9.22 9.57 -4.20
CA LYS A 94 -7.82 10.00 -4.31
C LYS A 94 -6.95 8.91 -4.88
N ASP A 95 -5.96 9.29 -5.68
CA ASP A 95 -4.98 8.33 -6.18
C ASP A 95 -3.90 8.01 -5.13
N LEU A 96 -3.09 6.99 -5.38
CA LEU A 96 -2.07 6.51 -4.45
C LEU A 96 -1.01 7.58 -4.12
N TYR A 97 -0.67 8.48 -5.06
CA TYR A 97 0.25 9.60 -4.76
C TYR A 97 -0.40 10.58 -3.79
N GLU A 98 -1.66 10.94 -4.00
CA GLU A 98 -2.40 11.83 -3.10
C GLU A 98 -2.57 11.20 -1.69
N VAL A 99 -2.75 9.87 -1.62
CA VAL A 99 -2.81 9.14 -0.34
C VAL A 99 -1.47 9.20 0.38
N VAL A 100 -0.37 9.00 -0.34
CA VAL A 100 1.00 9.09 0.20
C VAL A 100 1.33 10.50 0.68
N ASP A 101 1.01 11.53 -0.11
CA ASP A 101 1.24 12.93 0.24
C ASP A 101 0.56 13.29 1.56
N ARG A 102 -0.71 12.91 1.68
CA ARG A 102 -1.44 13.10 2.93
C ARG A 102 -0.81 12.33 4.08
N PHE A 103 -0.48 11.06 3.90
CA PHE A 103 0.13 10.24 4.95
C PHE A 103 1.44 10.86 5.45
N CYS A 104 2.32 11.29 4.54
CA CYS A 104 3.61 11.89 4.89
C CYS A 104 3.44 13.27 5.54
N SER A 105 2.49 14.08 5.06
CA SER A 105 2.14 15.36 5.67
C SER A 105 1.61 15.20 7.11
N GLU A 106 0.73 14.24 7.36
CA GLU A 106 0.16 13.97 8.69
C GLU A 106 1.17 13.38 9.68
N ASN A 107 2.24 12.74 9.20
CA ASN A 107 3.29 12.17 10.04
C ASN A 107 4.56 13.02 10.09
N ASN A 108 4.64 14.14 9.38
CA ASN A 108 5.79 15.04 9.43
C ASN A 108 6.05 15.52 10.86
N GLY A 109 7.29 15.44 11.32
CA GLY A 109 7.68 15.79 12.69
C GLY A 109 7.37 14.72 13.74
N LYS A 110 6.76 13.59 13.37
CA LYS A 110 6.52 12.48 14.30
C LYS A 110 7.85 11.83 14.69
N ARG A 111 8.10 11.74 16.00
CA ARG A 111 9.26 11.03 16.55
C ARG A 111 8.99 9.52 16.58
N LEU A 112 9.92 8.74 16.03
CA LEU A 112 9.92 7.28 16.10
C LEU A 112 11.10 6.86 16.98
N GLU A 113 10.82 6.06 18.00
CA GLU A 113 11.83 5.45 18.85
C GLU A 113 12.36 4.17 18.19
N LYS A 114 13.53 3.71 18.64
CA LYS A 114 14.11 2.44 18.21
C LYS A 114 13.38 1.29 18.89
N ASP A 115 12.54 0.57 18.15
CA ASP A 115 12.16 -0.84 18.33
C ASP A 115 10.94 -1.16 17.44
N ASP A 116 10.76 -2.46 17.15
CA ASP A 116 9.92 -3.02 16.07
C ASP A 116 8.42 -2.64 16.08
N ASP A 117 7.92 -2.00 17.14
CA ASP A 117 6.50 -1.66 17.30
C ASP A 117 6.17 -0.18 17.04
N VAL A 118 7.15 0.74 17.03
CA VAL A 118 6.86 2.17 16.86
C VAL A 118 6.87 2.52 15.37
N THR A 119 5.72 2.28 14.74
CA THR A 119 5.49 2.55 13.32
C THR A 119 4.60 3.78 13.13
N ALA A 120 4.96 4.65 12.20
CA ALA A 120 3.97 5.52 11.57
C ALA A 120 3.30 4.70 10.47
N LYS A 121 2.13 4.10 10.71
CA LYS A 121 1.39 3.37 9.68
C LYS A 121 -0.09 3.74 9.63
N LYS A 122 -0.65 3.64 8.43
CA LYS A 122 -2.08 3.75 8.16
C LYS A 122 -2.47 2.71 7.12
N VAL A 123 -3.71 2.24 7.18
CA VAL A 123 -4.26 1.26 6.24
C VAL A 123 -5.37 1.93 5.44
N TYR A 124 -5.38 1.67 4.13
CA TYR A 124 -6.32 2.23 3.17
C TYR A 124 -6.92 1.14 2.29
N TRP A 125 -8.21 1.23 2.01
CA TRP A 125 -8.88 0.33 1.07
C TRP A 125 -8.71 0.82 -0.36
N PHE A 126 -8.24 -0.06 -1.24
CA PHE A 126 -8.20 0.16 -2.68
C PHE A 126 -8.95 -0.96 -3.41
N PRO A 127 -9.47 -0.71 -4.63
CA PRO A 127 -9.99 -1.76 -5.49
C PRO A 127 -8.90 -2.79 -5.78
N ASN A 128 -9.30 -4.06 -5.76
CA ASN A 128 -8.45 -5.17 -6.17
C ASN A 128 -8.23 -5.18 -7.69
N ALA A 129 -7.00 -5.48 -8.10
CA ALA A 129 -6.59 -5.61 -9.50
C ALA A 129 -6.20 -7.04 -9.91
N MET A 130 -6.39 -8.03 -9.02
CA MET A 130 -6.05 -9.43 -9.25
C MET A 130 -7.29 -10.30 -9.33
N GLU A 131 -7.50 -10.98 -10.46
CA GLU A 131 -8.66 -11.86 -10.68
C GLU A 131 -8.81 -12.96 -9.62
N ASN A 132 -7.69 -13.47 -9.10
CA ASN A 132 -7.66 -14.60 -8.16
C ASN A 132 -7.56 -14.16 -6.69
N PHE A 133 -7.62 -12.86 -6.39
CA PHE A 133 -7.65 -12.39 -5.01
C PHE A 133 -9.07 -12.53 -4.45
N ASP A 134 -9.18 -13.00 -3.22
CA ASP A 134 -10.44 -13.43 -2.59
C ASP A 134 -11.44 -12.31 -2.25
N SER A 135 -11.17 -11.09 -2.71
CA SER A 135 -11.94 -9.90 -2.38
C SER A 135 -11.89 -8.83 -3.45
N ALA A 136 -12.94 -8.03 -3.51
CA ALA A 136 -13.01 -6.86 -4.39
C ALA A 136 -12.08 -5.71 -3.94
N TYR A 137 -11.54 -5.78 -2.72
CA TYR A 137 -10.76 -4.71 -2.12
C TYR A 137 -9.54 -5.26 -1.39
N VAL A 138 -8.43 -4.53 -1.48
CA VAL A 138 -7.19 -4.84 -0.77
C VAL A 138 -6.92 -3.76 0.28
N PRO A 139 -6.57 -4.14 1.53
CA PRO A 139 -6.09 -3.21 2.53
C PRO A 139 -4.60 -2.96 2.31
N VAL A 140 -4.27 -1.73 1.94
CA VAL A 140 -2.89 -1.30 1.71
C VAL A 140 -2.41 -0.50 2.91
N THR A 141 -1.40 -1.02 3.59
CA THR A 141 -0.63 -0.34 4.61
C THR A 141 0.43 0.54 3.98
N ILE A 142 0.39 1.82 4.29
CA ILE A 142 1.49 2.77 4.03
C ILE A 142 2.17 3.03 5.38
N GLY A 143 3.49 2.86 5.45
CA GLY A 143 4.20 3.00 6.72
C GLY A 143 5.67 3.37 6.66
N VAL A 144 6.12 4.02 7.73
CA VAL A 144 7.51 4.33 8.05
C VAL A 144 7.90 3.58 9.33
N PHE A 145 9.00 2.83 9.25
CA PHE A 145 9.48 1.91 10.28
C PHE A 145 10.93 2.26 10.65
N ALA A 146 11.16 2.55 11.93
CA ALA A 146 12.48 2.89 12.45
C ALA A 146 13.21 1.66 13.03
N TYR A 147 13.62 0.71 12.17
CA TYR A 147 14.52 -0.39 12.58
C TYR A 147 15.96 0.07 12.89
N GLY A 148 16.23 1.34 12.60
CA GLY A 148 17.50 2.03 12.82
C GLY A 148 17.55 2.82 14.13
N PRO A 149 18.36 3.89 14.21
CA PRO A 149 18.30 4.82 15.33
C PRO A 149 16.95 5.53 15.37
N ALA A 150 16.55 5.91 16.60
CA ALA A 150 15.41 6.81 16.80
C ALA A 150 15.60 8.11 16.02
N GLY A 151 14.51 8.70 15.56
CA GLY A 151 14.56 9.89 14.71
C GLY A 151 13.19 10.50 14.50
N VAL A 152 13.14 11.47 13.60
CA VAL A 152 11.91 12.20 13.28
C VAL A 152 11.58 11.96 11.82
N VAL A 153 10.31 11.69 11.53
CA VAL A 153 9.83 11.58 10.15
C VAL A 153 9.94 12.94 9.47
N ASP A 154 10.79 13.04 8.45
CA ASP A 154 10.81 14.16 7.54
C ASP A 154 9.73 13.95 6.46
N GLY A 155 8.74 14.84 6.42
CA GLY A 155 7.59 14.70 5.54
C GLY A 155 7.96 14.74 4.05
N LYS A 156 8.94 15.57 3.67
CA LYS A 156 9.40 15.67 2.28
C LYS A 156 10.12 14.39 1.86
N PHE A 157 11.07 13.93 2.67
CA PHE A 157 11.78 12.68 2.42
C PHE A 157 10.84 11.48 2.38
N CYS A 158 9.85 11.44 3.28
CA CYS A 158 8.76 10.44 3.25
C CYS A 158 8.03 10.46 1.90
N HIS A 159 7.56 11.64 1.47
CA HIS A 159 6.81 11.79 0.22
C HIS A 159 7.63 11.36 -0.99
N ASP A 160 8.86 11.86 -1.10
CA ASP A 160 9.74 11.59 -2.24
C ASP A 160 10.10 10.11 -2.31
N THR A 161 10.42 9.50 -1.17
CA THR A 161 10.73 8.06 -1.08
C THR A 161 9.54 7.19 -1.44
N MET A 162 8.34 7.53 -0.97
CA MET A 162 7.12 6.78 -1.29
C MET A 162 6.73 6.96 -2.77
N THR A 163 6.97 8.14 -3.34
CA THR A 163 6.79 8.40 -4.78
C THR A 163 7.77 7.57 -5.61
N GLU A 164 9.02 7.44 -5.16
CA GLU A 164 10.02 6.56 -5.78
C GLU A 164 9.60 5.09 -5.70
N ILE A 165 9.06 4.64 -4.56
CA ILE A 165 8.49 3.29 -4.42
C ILE A 165 7.38 3.05 -5.44
N ILE A 166 6.44 3.99 -5.54
CA ILE A 166 5.30 3.87 -6.46
C ILE A 166 5.83 3.80 -7.90
N SER A 167 6.56 4.82 -8.36
CA SER A 167 7.03 4.94 -9.74
C SER A 167 7.97 3.81 -10.15
N GLY A 168 8.84 3.33 -9.25
CA GLY A 168 9.77 2.24 -9.52
C GLY A 168 9.15 0.85 -9.49
N CYS A 169 7.99 0.67 -8.86
CA CYS A 169 7.33 -0.63 -8.71
C CYS A 169 6.06 -0.80 -9.55
N ILE A 170 5.79 0.14 -10.45
CA ILE A 170 4.75 0.01 -11.47
C ILE A 170 5.33 -0.72 -12.68
N GLU A 171 4.59 -1.71 -13.20
CA GLU A 171 4.94 -2.39 -14.44
C GLU A 171 4.86 -1.42 -15.64
N GLN A 172 5.94 -1.35 -16.44
CA GLN A 172 5.97 -0.52 -17.64
C GLN A 172 4.94 -0.98 -18.68
N GLY A 173 4.16 -0.05 -19.23
CA GLY A 173 3.22 -0.29 -20.33
C GLY A 173 1.77 -0.60 -19.92
N ARG A 174 1.44 -0.57 -18.62
CA ARG A 174 0.05 -0.62 -18.12
C ARG A 174 -0.40 0.76 -17.63
N SER A 175 -1.71 0.95 -17.43
CA SER A 175 -2.20 2.14 -16.71
C SER A 175 -1.44 2.24 -15.40
N ARG A 176 -0.95 3.44 -15.07
CA ARG A 176 0.07 3.70 -14.03
C ARG A 176 -0.18 2.96 -12.72
N PHE A 177 -1.43 2.65 -12.37
CA PHE A 177 -1.74 1.96 -11.12
C PHE A 177 -2.59 0.70 -11.26
N ASP A 178 -2.86 0.23 -12.47
CA ASP A 178 -3.85 -0.84 -12.69
C ASP A 178 -3.42 -2.20 -12.09
N ARG A 179 -2.17 -2.37 -11.63
CA ARG A 179 -1.72 -3.58 -10.93
C ARG A 179 -0.54 -3.30 -10.00
N PHE A 180 -0.68 -2.31 -9.13
CA PHE A 180 0.39 -2.00 -8.19
C PHE A 180 0.46 -3.04 -7.05
N GLY A 181 1.54 -3.82 -7.00
CA GLY A 181 1.75 -4.91 -6.03
C GLY A 181 2.42 -4.46 -4.72
N GLY A 182 2.74 -3.17 -4.58
CA GLY A 182 3.47 -2.64 -3.44
C GLY A 182 4.98 -2.61 -3.63
N GLY A 183 5.67 -2.08 -2.63
CA GLY A 183 7.11 -2.04 -2.58
C GLY A 183 7.61 -1.41 -1.29
N GLY A 184 8.92 -1.27 -1.19
CA GLY A 184 9.54 -0.56 -0.10
C GLY A 184 10.92 -0.02 -0.45
N PHE A 185 11.39 0.84 0.43
CA PHE A 185 12.68 1.47 0.37
C PHE A 185 13.36 1.33 1.73
N ARG A 186 14.63 0.96 1.75
CA ARG A 186 15.44 0.88 2.96
C ARG A 186 16.55 1.92 2.92
N THR A 187 16.66 2.74 3.95
CA THR A 187 17.77 3.70 4.09
C THR A 187 19.01 3.02 4.67
N LYS A 188 20.17 3.68 4.56
CA LYS A 188 21.44 3.18 5.13
C LYS A 188 21.36 3.03 6.65
N GLU A 189 20.61 3.91 7.30
CA GLU A 189 20.40 3.98 8.74
C GLU A 189 19.45 2.89 9.24
N GLY A 190 18.82 2.13 8.34
CA GLY A 190 17.92 1.03 8.67
C GLY A 190 16.44 1.40 8.70
N TRP A 191 16.09 2.65 8.41
CA TRP A 191 14.68 3.04 8.27
C TRP A 191 14.08 2.35 7.05
N LYS A 192 12.81 1.96 7.14
CA LYS A 192 12.06 1.40 6.01
C LYS A 192 10.80 2.20 5.73
N TYR A 193 10.56 2.44 4.45
CA TYR A 193 9.34 3.04 3.91
C TYR A 193 8.67 1.95 3.10
N ARG A 194 7.39 1.67 3.33
CA ARG A 194 6.71 0.54 2.69
C ARG A 194 5.27 0.87 2.32
N ILE A 195 4.86 0.32 1.18
CA ILE A 195 3.48 0.23 0.74
C ILE A 195 3.19 -1.26 0.49
N TYR A 196 2.38 -1.88 1.35
CA TYR A 196 2.20 -3.34 1.38
C TYR A 196 0.84 -3.74 1.90
N CYS A 197 0.41 -4.97 1.66
CA CYS A 197 -0.72 -5.58 2.35
C CYS A 197 -0.22 -6.47 3.49
N GLU A 198 -0.73 -6.26 4.70
CA GLU A 198 -0.33 -6.97 5.94
C GLU A 198 -1.23 -8.18 6.24
N GLU A 199 -2.37 -8.33 5.56
CA GLU A 199 -3.31 -9.40 5.83
C GLU A 199 -2.82 -10.75 5.30
N GLU A 200 -3.13 -11.84 6.01
CA GLU A 200 -2.67 -13.21 5.67
C GLU A 200 -2.98 -13.59 4.22
N ARG A 201 -4.15 -13.19 3.70
CA ARG A 201 -4.58 -13.44 2.31
C ARG A 201 -3.72 -12.78 1.23
N CYS A 202 -2.91 -11.78 1.61
CA CYS A 202 -1.96 -11.12 0.71
C CYS A 202 -0.61 -11.86 0.62
N HIS A 203 -0.49 -12.99 1.32
CA HIS A 203 0.66 -13.87 1.29
C HIS A 203 0.27 -15.23 0.67
N ALA A 204 1.20 -15.84 -0.08
CA ALA A 204 1.03 -17.14 -0.72
C ALA A 204 1.34 -18.31 0.24
#